data_AF-A0A7S2AKJ6-F1
#
_entry.id   AF-A0A7S2AKJ6-F1
#
_cell.length_a   1.000
_cell.length_b   1.000
_cell.length_c   1.000
_cell.angle_alpha   90.00
_cell.angle_beta   90.00
_cell.angle_gamma   90.00
#
_symmetry.space_group_name_H-M   'P 1'
#
loop_
_entity.id
_entity.type
_entity.pdbx_description
1 polymer ?
#
loop_
_entity_poly.entity_id
_entity_poly.type
_entity_poly.pdbx_seq_one_letter_code
_entity_poly.pdbx_strand_id
1 'polypeptide(L)'
;QQQQPAPATTITTTTAAAAPPPSSSSASNVLLPFDRLDDEAALLILSLLDPQSLAKTAMVSRRMRALCDCDRLWQAVFARALGSKATMSLAGPARTLGWRTVTRQVITLEALHWRRRRVDGAVMPARCNFSACAVGMAIVIFGGEGQDTTPLGDVYLLDMAAPNPCWERVITPTDMPSPPGRWGHTLRHLRGSLLVLYGGCGSDGPLTDVWLLDISGGAPRCRR
;
A
#
# COMPACT_ATOMS: atom_id res chain seq x y z
N GLN A 1 73.46 -46.85 15.13
CA GLN A 1 73.90 -48.05 14.37
C GLN A 1 72.71 -48.43 13.50
N GLN A 2 72.70 -48.44 12.17
CA GLN A 2 73.69 -48.59 11.09
C GLN A 2 73.12 -47.83 9.87
N GLN A 3 73.91 -46.96 9.22
CA GLN A 3 74.45 -47.09 7.86
C GLN A 3 73.45 -46.99 6.68
N GLN A 4 73.61 -45.92 5.88
CA GLN A 4 73.23 -45.84 4.45
C GLN A 4 74.08 -46.81 3.60
N PRO A 5 73.68 -47.15 2.36
CA PRO A 5 74.19 -46.47 1.13
C PRO A 5 73.15 -46.37 -0.05
N ALA A 6 73.06 -45.27 -0.83
CA ALA A 6 73.66 -44.93 -2.17
C ALA A 6 73.10 -45.70 -3.41
N PRO A 7 73.17 -45.23 -4.70
CA PRO A 7 73.31 -43.90 -5.30
C PRO A 7 72.28 -43.59 -6.45
N ALA A 8 72.49 -42.48 -7.16
CA ALA A 8 71.65 -41.86 -8.20
C ALA A 8 71.51 -42.60 -9.54
N THR A 9 70.44 -42.33 -10.30
CA THR A 9 70.50 -42.25 -11.78
C THR A 9 69.39 -41.34 -12.34
N THR A 10 69.81 -40.27 -13.02
CA THR A 10 69.00 -39.41 -13.88
C THR A 10 68.77 -40.11 -15.22
N ILE A 11 67.52 -40.20 -15.69
CA ILE A 11 67.23 -40.30 -17.13
C ILE A 11 66.02 -39.43 -17.46
N THR A 12 66.30 -38.33 -18.15
CA THR A 12 65.36 -37.46 -18.84
C THR A 12 64.85 -38.19 -20.09
N THR A 13 63.54 -38.23 -20.32
CA THR A 13 62.99 -38.50 -21.66
C THR A 13 61.80 -37.59 -21.94
N THR A 14 62.09 -36.61 -22.78
CA THR A 14 61.18 -35.68 -23.46
C THR A 14 60.15 -36.45 -24.28
N THR A 15 58.86 -36.12 -24.15
CA THR A 15 57.89 -36.40 -25.22
C THR A 15 56.94 -35.22 -25.37
N ALA A 16 56.94 -34.63 -26.56
CA ALA A 16 56.22 -33.43 -26.91
C ALA A 16 54.81 -33.73 -27.48
N ALA A 17 53.90 -32.80 -27.16
CA ALA A 17 52.79 -32.28 -27.95
C ALA A 17 51.59 -33.17 -28.31
N ALA A 18 50.42 -32.76 -27.81
CA ALA A 18 49.15 -32.84 -28.53
C ALA A 18 48.34 -31.56 -28.26
N ALA A 19 47.94 -30.87 -29.33
CA ALA A 19 47.14 -29.63 -29.29
C ALA A 19 45.63 -29.93 -29.09
N PRO A 20 44.84 -29.03 -28.46
CA PRO A 20 43.40 -29.22 -28.32
C PRO A 20 42.60 -28.77 -29.58
N PRO A 21 41.39 -29.32 -29.81
CA PRO A 21 40.57 -29.04 -30.98
C PRO A 21 39.78 -27.71 -30.88
N PRO A 22 39.23 -27.19 -31.99
CA PRO A 22 38.67 -25.84 -32.06
C PRO A 22 37.30 -25.71 -31.39
N SER A 23 37.08 -24.55 -30.78
CA SER A 23 35.88 -24.12 -30.05
C SER A 23 34.61 -24.11 -30.91
N SER A 24 33.60 -24.88 -30.52
CA SER A 24 32.23 -24.69 -30.98
C SER A 24 31.59 -23.53 -30.23
N SER A 25 31.19 -22.50 -30.97
CA SER A 25 30.47 -21.34 -30.45
C SER A 25 29.08 -21.75 -30.00
N SER A 26 28.88 -21.96 -28.69
CA SER A 26 27.54 -21.85 -28.13
C SER A 26 27.21 -20.36 -28.05
N ALA A 27 26.09 -19.98 -28.67
CA ALA A 27 25.52 -18.66 -28.49
C ALA A 27 25.06 -18.54 -27.03
N SER A 28 25.99 -18.15 -26.15
CA SER A 28 25.67 -17.72 -24.81
C SER A 28 24.64 -16.60 -24.94
N ASN A 29 23.45 -16.79 -24.37
CA ASN A 29 22.59 -15.68 -24.00
C ASN A 29 23.39 -14.84 -23.01
N VAL A 30 24.21 -13.92 -23.53
CA VAL A 30 24.96 -12.96 -22.73
C VAL A 30 23.90 -12.00 -22.22
N LEU A 31 23.32 -12.33 -21.06
CA LEU A 31 22.70 -11.33 -20.20
C LEU A 31 23.76 -10.24 -20.05
N LEU A 32 23.49 -9.06 -20.61
CA LEU A 32 24.36 -7.91 -20.40
C LEU A 32 24.48 -7.75 -18.87
N PRO A 33 25.71 -7.70 -18.31
CA PRO A 33 25.89 -7.43 -16.90
C PRO A 33 25.11 -6.17 -16.55
N PHE A 34 24.39 -6.17 -15.43
CA PHE A 34 23.56 -5.03 -15.01
C PHE A 34 24.37 -3.72 -14.95
N ASP A 35 25.68 -3.84 -14.75
CA ASP A 35 26.66 -2.75 -14.78
C ASP A 35 26.80 -2.06 -16.15
N ARG A 36 26.34 -2.68 -17.25
CA ARG A 36 26.37 -2.14 -18.62
C ARG A 36 25.04 -1.59 -19.11
N LEU A 37 23.97 -1.70 -18.32
CA LEU A 37 22.71 -1.03 -18.63
C LEU A 37 22.91 0.48 -18.57
N ASP A 38 22.16 1.22 -19.38
CA ASP A 38 22.06 2.66 -19.23
C ASP A 38 21.38 3.02 -17.89
N ASP A 39 21.61 4.24 -17.41
CA ASP A 39 21.08 4.66 -16.12
C ASP A 39 19.54 4.74 -16.15
N GLU A 40 18.93 5.07 -17.29
CA GLU A 40 17.47 5.09 -17.44
C GLU A 40 16.85 3.70 -17.35
N ALA A 41 17.36 2.67 -18.06
CA ALA A 41 16.83 1.32 -17.89
C ALA A 41 17.12 0.75 -16.50
N ALA A 42 18.27 1.09 -15.91
CA ALA A 42 18.56 0.71 -14.53
C ALA A 42 17.53 1.33 -13.56
N LEU A 43 17.21 2.62 -13.70
CA LEU A 43 16.18 3.29 -12.89
C LEU A 43 14.80 2.66 -13.08
N LEU A 44 14.42 2.29 -14.31
CA LEU A 44 13.16 1.59 -14.58
C LEU A 44 13.09 0.25 -13.84
N ILE A 45 14.16 -0.55 -13.88
CA ILE A 45 14.21 -1.84 -13.18
C ILE A 45 14.19 -1.63 -11.66
N LEU A 46 15.00 -0.69 -11.15
CA LEU A 46 15.04 -0.35 -9.73
C LEU A 46 13.69 0.14 -9.22
N SER A 47 12.89 0.85 -10.05
CA SER A 47 11.57 1.33 -9.66
C SER A 47 10.56 0.21 -9.37
N LEU A 48 10.86 -1.02 -9.78
CA LEU A 48 10.05 -2.21 -9.51
C LEU A 48 10.31 -2.80 -8.12
N LEU A 49 11.41 -2.41 -7.47
CA LEU A 49 11.82 -2.94 -6.18
C LEU A 49 11.15 -2.19 -5.02
N ASP A 50 10.96 -2.90 -3.91
CA ASP A 50 10.54 -2.30 -2.66
C ASP A 50 11.69 -1.49 -2.01
N PRO A 51 11.40 -0.56 -1.08
CA PRO A 51 12.42 0.26 -0.43
C PRO A 51 13.55 -0.52 0.26
N GLN A 52 13.28 -1.71 0.81
CA GLN A 52 14.28 -2.53 1.48
C GLN A 52 15.23 -3.18 0.47
N SER A 53 14.69 -3.68 -0.64
CA SER A 53 15.48 -4.22 -1.75
C SER A 53 16.34 -3.13 -2.42
N LEU A 54 15.83 -1.91 -2.54
CA LEU A 54 16.61 -0.75 -3.01
C LEU A 54 17.78 -0.42 -2.08
N ALA A 55 17.58 -0.49 -0.76
CA ALA A 55 18.64 -0.26 0.21
C ALA A 55 19.76 -1.30 0.08
N LYS A 56 19.42 -2.59 -0.08
CA LYS A 56 20.41 -3.66 -0.32
C LYS A 56 21.15 -3.46 -1.64
N THR A 57 20.42 -3.10 -2.69
CA THR A 57 20.97 -2.83 -4.02
C THR A 57 21.92 -1.63 -4.00
N ALA A 58 21.64 -0.58 -3.22
CA ALA A 58 22.54 0.55 -3.02
C ALA A 58 23.88 0.20 -2.32
N MET A 59 23.99 -1.00 -1.73
CA MET A 59 25.21 -1.47 -1.07
C MET A 59 26.16 -2.21 -2.02
N VAL A 60 25.70 -2.62 -3.21
CA VAL A 60 26.49 -3.48 -4.10
C VAL A 60 27.57 -2.73 -4.87
N SER A 61 27.35 -1.47 -5.23
CA SER A 61 28.34 -0.65 -5.95
C SER A 61 28.10 0.86 -5.76
N ARG A 62 29.12 1.67 -6.06
CA ARG A 62 29.00 3.14 -6.04
C ARG A 62 28.01 3.67 -7.07
N ARG A 63 27.97 3.07 -8.26
CA ARG A 63 27.00 3.41 -9.30
C ARG A 63 25.58 3.13 -8.82
N MET A 64 25.35 1.94 -8.26
CA MET A 64 24.02 1.56 -7.79
C MET A 64 23.54 2.41 -6.61
N ARG A 65 24.46 2.81 -5.73
CA ARG A 65 24.16 3.79 -4.69
C ARG A 65 23.69 5.12 -5.27
N ALA A 66 24.41 5.66 -6.25
CA ALA A 66 24.03 6.92 -6.90
C ALA A 66 22.65 6.83 -7.59
N LEU A 67 22.34 5.72 -8.25
CA LEU A 67 21.02 5.47 -8.82
C LEU A 67 19.93 5.39 -7.75
N CYS A 68 20.18 4.67 -6.65
CA CYS A 68 19.26 4.57 -5.53
C CYS A 68 19.08 5.89 -4.75
N ASP A 69 19.98 6.85 -4.89
CA ASP A 69 19.86 8.20 -4.32
C ASP A 69 19.14 9.18 -5.25
N CYS A 70 18.84 8.78 -6.49
CA CYS A 70 18.08 9.60 -7.44
C CYS A 70 16.64 9.82 -6.99
N ASP A 71 16.20 11.07 -6.89
CA ASP A 71 14.84 11.40 -6.41
C ASP A 71 13.75 10.93 -7.39
N ARG A 72 14.04 10.93 -8.70
CA ARG A 72 13.13 10.42 -9.74
C ARG A 72 12.80 8.94 -9.56
N LEU A 73 13.78 8.15 -9.09
CA LEU A 73 13.53 6.75 -8.74
C LEU A 73 12.46 6.64 -7.67
N TRP A 74 12.60 7.39 -6.59
CA TRP A 74 11.65 7.34 -5.47
C TRP A 74 10.28 7.86 -5.85
N GLN A 75 10.19 8.84 -6.76
CA GLN A 75 8.91 9.24 -7.35
C GLN A 75 8.24 8.09 -8.10
N ALA A 76 9.00 7.33 -8.89
CA ALA A 76 8.49 6.18 -9.65
C ALA A 76 8.07 5.03 -8.71
N VAL A 77 8.88 4.73 -7.69
CA VAL A 77 8.57 3.75 -6.64
C VAL A 77 7.27 4.14 -5.91
N PHE A 78 7.15 5.42 -5.53
CA PHE A 78 5.95 5.94 -4.89
C PHE A 78 4.71 5.81 -5.78
N ALA A 79 4.82 6.26 -7.04
CA ALA A 79 3.72 6.19 -8.00
C ALA A 79 3.29 4.76 -8.30
N ARG A 80 4.24 3.81 -8.31
CA ARG A 80 3.95 2.38 -8.46
C ARG A 80 3.23 1.82 -7.23
N ALA A 81 3.65 2.20 -6.02
CA ALA A 81 3.08 1.69 -4.79
C ALA A 81 1.68 2.26 -4.48
N LEU A 82 1.47 3.56 -4.72
CA LEU A 82 0.29 4.30 -4.24
C LEU A 82 -0.54 4.95 -5.36
N GLY A 83 -0.10 4.82 -6.61
CA GLY A 83 -0.78 5.35 -7.78
C GLY A 83 -0.54 6.84 -8.02
N SER A 84 -0.82 7.28 -9.25
CA SER A 84 -0.58 8.66 -9.71
C SER A 84 -1.32 9.72 -8.90
N LYS A 85 -2.54 9.42 -8.43
CA LYS A 85 -3.33 10.35 -7.63
C LYS A 85 -2.63 10.72 -6.32
N ALA A 86 -2.10 9.72 -5.60
CA ALA A 86 -1.36 9.95 -4.37
C ALA A 86 -0.06 10.72 -4.66
N THR A 87 0.64 10.40 -5.75
CA THR A 87 1.84 11.11 -6.19
C THR A 87 1.54 12.59 -6.45
N MET A 88 0.42 12.92 -7.09
CA MET A 88 0.04 14.31 -7.33
C MET A 88 -0.32 15.04 -6.03
N SER A 89 -1.05 14.39 -5.12
CA SER A 89 -1.40 14.98 -3.82
C SER A 89 -0.17 15.28 -2.95
N LEU A 90 0.90 14.48 -3.07
CA LEU A 90 2.13 14.64 -2.30
C LEU A 90 3.27 15.33 -3.05
N ALA A 91 3.03 15.81 -4.27
CA ALA A 91 4.03 16.53 -5.06
C ALA A 91 4.49 17.84 -4.37
N GLY A 92 3.60 18.50 -3.62
CA GLY A 92 3.96 19.68 -2.82
C GLY A 92 5.00 19.36 -1.74
N PRO A 93 4.70 18.48 -0.78
CA PRO A 93 5.67 18.01 0.21
C PRO A 93 6.93 17.39 -0.40
N ALA A 94 6.81 16.67 -1.51
CA ALA A 94 7.98 16.07 -2.17
C ALA A 94 8.95 17.11 -2.74
N ARG A 95 8.48 18.30 -3.15
CA ARG A 95 9.38 19.39 -3.58
C ARG A 95 10.28 19.92 -2.47
N THR A 96 9.84 19.83 -1.20
CA THR A 96 10.61 20.33 -0.06
C THR A 96 11.41 19.22 0.64
N LEU A 97 10.86 18.01 0.72
CA LEU A 97 11.45 16.88 1.47
C LEU A 97 12.20 15.88 0.59
N GLY A 98 11.97 15.89 -0.72
CA GLY A 98 12.38 14.85 -1.67
C GLY A 98 11.45 13.62 -1.63
N TRP A 99 11.27 13.00 -2.79
CA TRP A 99 10.51 11.77 -2.94
C TRP A 99 11.06 10.61 -2.13
N ARG A 100 12.38 10.51 -1.91
CA ARG A 100 12.94 9.47 -1.03
C ARG A 100 12.37 9.54 0.38
N THR A 101 12.33 10.73 0.97
CA THR A 101 11.84 10.95 2.34
C THR A 101 10.35 10.70 2.42
N VAL A 102 9.58 11.25 1.48
CA VAL A 102 8.12 11.06 1.41
C VAL A 102 7.77 9.58 1.26
N THR A 103 8.47 8.88 0.36
CA THR A 103 8.23 7.45 0.11
C THR A 103 8.52 6.63 1.34
N ARG A 104 9.64 6.88 2.02
CA ARG A 104 9.93 6.22 3.29
C ARG A 104 8.81 6.47 4.29
N GLN A 105 8.51 7.74 4.59
CA GLN A 105 7.53 8.12 5.60
C GLN A 105 6.13 7.54 5.38
N VAL A 106 5.68 7.46 4.12
CA VAL A 106 4.34 6.98 3.77
C VAL A 106 4.29 5.45 3.68
N ILE A 107 5.29 4.81 3.06
CA ILE A 107 5.28 3.35 2.88
C ILE A 107 5.62 2.62 4.19
N THR A 108 6.58 3.14 4.97
CA THR A 108 6.94 2.54 6.28
C THR A 108 6.05 3.01 7.42
N LEU A 109 5.08 3.90 7.13
CA LEU A 109 4.16 4.47 8.10
C LEU A 109 4.85 5.25 9.25
N GLU A 110 6.12 5.64 9.08
CA GLU A 110 6.90 6.40 10.07
C GLU A 110 6.25 7.73 10.46
N ALA A 111 5.50 8.35 9.55
CA ALA A 111 4.81 9.61 9.82
C ALA A 111 3.43 9.43 10.45
N LEU A 112 2.93 8.20 10.61
CA LEU A 112 1.62 7.96 11.20
C LEU A 112 1.66 8.19 12.71
N HIS A 113 0.98 9.25 13.14
CA HIS A 113 0.76 9.56 14.53
C HIS A 113 -0.69 10.00 14.74
N TRP A 114 -1.22 9.69 15.92
CA TRP A 114 -2.55 10.14 16.30
C TRP A 114 -2.56 11.64 16.53
N ARG A 115 -3.49 12.35 15.88
CA ARG A 115 -3.75 13.76 16.14
C ARG A 115 -5.23 13.97 16.37
N ARG A 116 -5.57 14.56 17.52
CA ARG A 116 -6.95 14.97 17.79
C ARG A 116 -7.32 16.13 16.87
N ARG A 117 -8.35 15.94 16.04
CA ARG A 117 -8.98 17.01 15.24
C ARG A 117 -10.29 17.41 15.92
N ARG A 118 -10.52 18.72 16.07
CA ARG A 118 -11.82 19.24 16.48
C ARG A 118 -12.67 19.41 15.22
N VAL A 119 -13.90 18.92 15.29
CA VAL A 119 -14.94 19.03 14.26
C VAL A 119 -16.22 19.46 14.95
N ASP A 120 -17.07 20.18 14.25
CA ASP A 120 -18.35 20.65 14.78
C ASP A 120 -19.41 19.53 14.72
N GLY A 121 -20.57 19.78 15.33
CA GLY A 121 -21.64 18.79 15.43
C GLY A 121 -21.30 17.62 16.36
N ALA A 122 -22.20 16.63 16.41
CA ALA A 122 -22.00 15.43 17.22
C ALA A 122 -22.77 14.24 16.66
N VAL A 123 -22.20 13.05 16.82
CA VAL A 123 -22.89 11.78 16.62
C VAL A 123 -23.57 11.40 17.93
N MET A 124 -24.90 11.46 17.97
CA MET A 124 -25.69 11.25 19.19
C MET A 124 -26.83 10.25 18.92
N PRO A 125 -27.15 9.35 19.86
CA PRO A 125 -26.47 9.12 21.15
C PRO A 125 -25.05 8.54 20.97
N ALA A 126 -24.28 8.54 22.07
CA ALA A 126 -23.01 7.83 22.15
C ALA A 126 -23.22 6.34 21.84
N ARG A 127 -22.25 5.72 21.16
CA ARG A 127 -22.42 4.40 20.57
C ARG A 127 -21.10 3.64 20.44
N CYS A 128 -21.17 2.32 20.50
CA CYS A 128 -20.08 1.41 20.13
C CYS A 128 -20.56 0.47 19.00
N ASN A 129 -19.70 -0.44 18.53
CA ASN A 129 -20.07 -1.48 17.55
C ASN A 129 -20.74 -0.97 16.26
N PHE A 130 -20.51 0.30 15.90
CA PHE A 130 -20.93 0.92 14.65
C PHE A 130 -19.91 0.62 13.55
N SER A 131 -20.32 0.72 12.29
CA SER A 131 -19.37 0.76 11.17
C SER A 131 -19.15 2.18 10.67
N ALA A 132 -17.91 2.45 10.26
CA ALA A 132 -17.53 3.68 9.58
C ALA A 132 -16.86 3.37 8.24
N CYS A 133 -17.09 4.22 7.25
CA CYS A 133 -16.48 4.08 5.93
C CYS A 133 -16.11 5.44 5.34
N ALA A 134 -14.92 5.54 4.74
CA ALA A 134 -14.51 6.72 4.00
C ALA A 134 -15.01 6.65 2.55
N VAL A 135 -15.63 7.73 2.07
CA VAL A 135 -16.04 7.92 0.67
C VAL A 135 -15.47 9.25 0.18
N GLY A 136 -14.39 9.18 -0.59
CA GLY A 136 -13.64 10.39 -0.94
C GLY A 136 -13.03 11.04 0.31
N MET A 137 -13.40 12.30 0.58
CA MET A 137 -13.03 13.02 1.81
C MET A 137 -14.15 13.01 2.87
N ALA A 138 -15.25 12.31 2.64
CA ALA A 138 -16.30 12.16 3.63
C ALA A 138 -16.11 10.88 4.47
N ILE A 139 -16.49 10.94 5.73
CA ILE A 139 -16.62 9.78 6.62
C ILE A 139 -18.10 9.54 6.86
N VAL A 140 -18.56 8.31 6.61
CA VAL A 140 -19.93 7.87 6.85
C VAL A 140 -19.95 6.92 8.04
N ILE A 141 -20.86 7.13 8.99
CA ILE A 141 -21.15 6.20 10.08
C ILE A 141 -22.57 5.68 9.92
N PHE A 142 -22.77 4.39 10.17
CA PHE A 142 -24.10 3.80 10.25
C PHE A 142 -24.26 3.00 11.54
N GLY A 143 -25.42 3.17 12.17
CA GLY A 143 -25.91 2.36 13.27
C GLY A 143 -24.99 2.30 14.49
N GLY A 144 -24.85 1.11 15.05
CA GLY A 144 -24.13 0.83 16.30
C GLY A 144 -25.06 0.47 17.44
N GLU A 145 -24.48 0.35 18.61
CA GLU A 145 -25.13 0.01 19.86
C GLU A 145 -25.10 1.23 20.77
N GLY A 146 -26.28 1.75 21.10
CA GLY A 146 -26.48 2.89 21.99
C GLY A 146 -26.50 2.47 23.47
N GLN A 147 -27.08 3.31 24.31
CA GLN A 147 -27.35 2.93 25.70
C GLN A 147 -28.31 1.73 25.78
N ASP A 148 -28.16 0.93 26.83
CA ASP A 148 -28.98 -0.25 27.11
C ASP A 148 -29.06 -1.23 25.93
N THR A 149 -27.92 -1.42 25.24
CA THR A 149 -27.76 -2.32 24.09
C THR A 149 -28.71 -2.04 22.92
N THR A 150 -29.25 -0.82 22.84
CA THR A 150 -30.23 -0.44 21.82
C THR A 150 -29.57 -0.38 20.43
N PRO A 151 -30.05 -1.14 19.44
CA PRO A 151 -29.52 -1.09 18.09
C PRO A 151 -29.95 0.20 17.38
N LEU A 152 -28.97 0.96 16.86
CA LEU A 152 -29.19 2.23 16.17
C LEU A 152 -29.17 2.04 14.65
N GLY A 153 -29.96 2.85 13.92
CA GLY A 153 -30.13 2.74 12.46
C GLY A 153 -30.00 4.08 11.72
N ASP A 154 -29.43 5.08 12.37
CA ASP A 154 -29.15 6.39 11.81
C ASP A 154 -27.82 6.41 11.03
N VAL A 155 -27.75 7.33 10.06
CA VAL A 155 -26.56 7.59 9.25
C VAL A 155 -26.01 8.96 9.62
N TYR A 156 -24.70 9.06 9.77
CA TYR A 156 -23.99 10.32 9.96
C TYR A 156 -22.94 10.51 8.87
N LEU A 157 -22.74 11.75 8.45
CA LEU A 157 -21.73 12.14 7.47
C LEU A 157 -20.86 13.25 8.06
N LEU A 158 -19.55 13.16 7.81
CA LEU A 158 -18.57 14.20 8.11
C LEU A 158 -17.75 14.48 6.86
N ASP A 159 -17.94 15.63 6.23
CA ASP A 159 -17.13 16.06 5.10
C ASP A 159 -15.83 16.71 5.59
N MET A 160 -14.69 16.05 5.35
CA MET A 160 -13.37 16.54 5.75
C MET A 160 -12.78 17.54 4.75
N ALA A 161 -13.40 17.72 3.58
CA ALA A 161 -13.03 18.74 2.61
C ALA A 161 -13.68 20.10 2.91
N ALA A 162 -14.75 20.12 3.71
CA ALA A 162 -15.40 21.35 4.15
C ALA A 162 -14.42 22.23 4.97
N PRO A 163 -14.51 23.57 4.87
CA PRO A 163 -13.66 24.49 5.64
C PRO A 163 -13.83 24.29 7.16
N ASN A 164 -15.07 24.02 7.59
CA ASN A 164 -15.43 23.68 8.96
C ASN A 164 -16.13 22.32 8.96
N PRO A 165 -15.39 21.19 9.06
CA PRO A 165 -15.99 19.86 9.09
C PRO A 165 -16.95 19.73 10.27
N CYS A 166 -18.19 19.33 9.97
CA CYS A 166 -19.26 19.17 10.94
C CYS A 166 -19.92 17.79 10.76
N TRP A 167 -20.26 17.12 11.87
CA TRP A 167 -21.09 15.92 11.83
C TRP A 167 -22.53 16.28 11.54
N GLU A 168 -23.08 15.68 10.48
CA GLU A 168 -24.46 15.87 10.06
C GLU A 168 -25.20 14.54 10.06
N ARG A 169 -26.37 14.52 10.70
CA ARG A 169 -27.26 13.36 10.62
C ARG A 169 -27.96 13.38 9.28
N VAL A 170 -27.85 12.28 8.55
CA VAL A 170 -28.44 12.19 7.23
C VAL A 170 -29.90 11.76 7.36
N ILE A 171 -30.82 12.58 6.84
CA ILE A 171 -32.27 12.35 6.92
C ILE A 171 -32.70 11.54 5.69
N THR A 172 -33.11 10.31 5.92
CA THR A 172 -33.70 9.44 4.89
C THR A 172 -35.20 9.74 4.77
N PRO A 173 -35.77 9.87 3.56
CA PRO A 173 -37.21 10.03 3.37
C PRO A 173 -37.99 8.90 4.05
N THR A 174 -39.09 9.22 4.74
CA THR A 174 -39.88 8.26 5.52
C THR A 174 -40.61 7.21 4.66
N ASP A 175 -40.81 7.52 3.38
CA ASP A 175 -41.41 6.67 2.37
C ASP A 175 -40.43 5.66 1.76
N MET A 176 -39.13 5.77 2.06
CA MET A 176 -38.10 4.89 1.53
C MET A 176 -37.71 3.80 2.54
N PRO A 177 -37.55 2.54 2.08
CA PRO A 177 -37.10 1.45 2.93
C PRO A 177 -35.70 1.75 3.46
N SER A 178 -35.55 1.65 4.78
CA SER A 178 -34.27 1.86 5.48
C SER A 178 -33.91 0.59 6.27
N PRO A 179 -32.62 0.27 6.40
CA PRO A 179 -32.18 -0.85 7.22
C PRO A 179 -32.64 -0.65 8.68
N PRO A 180 -33.10 -1.72 9.36
CA PRO A 180 -33.32 -1.66 10.80
C PRO A 180 -32.03 -1.32 11.54
N GLY A 181 -32.20 -0.75 12.74
CA GLY A 181 -31.09 -0.50 13.63
C GLY A 181 -30.31 -1.77 13.91
N ARG A 182 -28.98 -1.66 13.98
CA ARG A 182 -28.08 -2.81 14.12
C ARG A 182 -26.68 -2.43 14.58
N TRP A 183 -25.99 -3.38 15.21
CA TRP A 183 -24.59 -3.29 15.61
C TRP A 183 -23.78 -4.49 15.10
N GLY A 184 -22.45 -4.41 15.11
CA GLY A 184 -21.57 -5.50 14.65
C GLY A 184 -21.68 -5.81 13.15
N HIS A 185 -22.26 -4.90 12.36
CA HIS A 185 -22.41 -5.01 10.91
C HIS A 185 -21.14 -4.53 10.18
N THR A 186 -21.07 -4.74 8.87
CA THR A 186 -20.00 -4.19 8.02
C THR A 186 -20.53 -3.15 7.05
N LEU A 187 -19.90 -1.97 6.99
CA LEU A 187 -20.13 -0.94 5.96
C LEU A 187 -18.90 -0.78 5.07
N ARG A 188 -19.08 -0.87 3.75
CA ARG A 188 -17.99 -0.76 2.77
C ARG A 188 -18.35 0.14 1.59
N HIS A 189 -17.39 0.96 1.17
CA HIS A 189 -17.49 1.73 -0.05
C HIS A 189 -17.32 0.81 -1.26
N LEU A 190 -18.23 0.92 -2.23
CA LEU A 190 -18.19 0.15 -3.47
C LEU A 190 -17.59 0.99 -4.60
N ARG A 191 -18.34 1.98 -5.08
CA ARG A 191 -17.96 2.86 -6.19
C ARG A 191 -18.74 4.16 -6.13
N GLY A 192 -18.13 5.25 -6.58
CA GLY A 192 -18.78 6.57 -6.59
C GLY A 192 -19.27 6.93 -5.19
N SER A 193 -20.58 7.15 -5.05
CA SER A 193 -21.29 7.44 -3.80
C SER A 193 -21.97 6.22 -3.17
N LEU A 194 -21.75 5.01 -3.69
CA LEU A 194 -22.45 3.81 -3.24
C LEU A 194 -21.66 3.08 -2.16
N LEU A 195 -22.34 2.76 -1.05
CA LEU A 195 -21.86 1.90 0.01
C LEU A 195 -22.73 0.65 0.12
N VAL A 196 -22.15 -0.44 0.61
CA VAL A 196 -22.85 -1.66 0.98
C VAL A 196 -22.79 -1.86 2.47
N LEU A 197 -23.94 -2.17 3.05
CA LEU A 197 -24.12 -2.59 4.43
C LEU A 197 -24.48 -4.07 4.43
N TYR A 198 -23.83 -4.87 5.28
CA TYR A 198 -24.12 -6.29 5.41
C TYR A 198 -24.15 -6.75 6.86
N GLY A 199 -25.17 -7.55 7.18
CA GLY A 199 -25.28 -8.32 8.41
C GLY A 199 -25.42 -7.49 9.68
N GLY A 200 -24.86 -8.01 10.78
CA GLY A 200 -24.94 -7.44 12.12
C GLY A 200 -26.00 -8.11 13.00
N CYS A 201 -26.36 -7.45 14.10
CA CYS A 201 -27.41 -7.88 15.01
C CYS A 201 -28.40 -6.72 15.22
N GLY A 202 -29.68 -6.97 14.95
CA GLY A 202 -30.77 -6.04 15.25
C GLY A 202 -31.49 -6.43 16.54
N SER A 203 -32.65 -5.83 16.79
CA SER A 203 -33.46 -6.15 17.97
C SER A 203 -33.92 -7.61 18.01
N ASP A 204 -34.19 -8.19 16.83
CA ASP A 204 -34.69 -9.57 16.69
C ASP A 204 -33.55 -10.60 16.51
N GLY A 205 -32.30 -10.19 16.73
CA GLY A 205 -31.12 -11.05 16.62
C GLY A 205 -30.30 -10.85 15.34
N PRO A 206 -29.51 -11.88 14.94
CA PRO A 206 -28.57 -11.78 13.83
C PRO A 206 -29.24 -11.51 12.48
N LEU A 207 -28.63 -10.63 11.71
CA LEU A 207 -29.07 -10.21 10.38
C LEU A 207 -28.08 -10.72 9.33
N THR A 208 -28.59 -11.10 8.17
CA THR A 208 -27.81 -11.58 7.00
C THR A 208 -28.23 -10.88 5.71
N ASP A 209 -28.96 -9.77 5.84
CA ASP A 209 -29.41 -8.93 4.74
C ASP A 209 -28.29 -8.00 4.24
N VAL A 210 -28.49 -7.52 3.00
CA VAL A 210 -27.61 -6.56 2.32
C VAL A 210 -28.42 -5.31 2.04
N TRP A 211 -27.82 -4.14 2.25
CA TRP A 211 -28.40 -2.86 1.89
C TRP A 211 -27.40 -2.02 1.10
N LEU A 212 -27.90 -1.26 0.14
CA LEU A 212 -27.12 -0.29 -0.61
C LEU A 212 -27.48 1.12 -0.18
N LEU A 213 -26.48 1.93 0.16
CA LEU A 213 -26.63 3.32 0.55
C LEU A 213 -25.97 4.21 -0.49
N ASP A 214 -26.74 5.04 -1.17
CA ASP A 214 -26.21 6.05 -2.10
C ASP A 214 -26.19 7.44 -1.44
N ILE A 215 -25.01 8.03 -1.27
CA ILE A 215 -24.82 9.33 -0.61
C ILE A 215 -24.69 10.52 -1.59
N SER A 216 -25.14 10.40 -2.84
CA SER A 216 -25.07 11.51 -3.80
C SER A 216 -25.97 12.70 -3.39
N GLY A 217 -25.39 13.69 -2.70
CA GLY A 217 -25.72 15.13 -2.78
C GLY A 217 -27.16 15.62 -2.60
N GLY A 218 -28.07 14.92 -1.93
CA GLY A 218 -29.40 15.49 -1.66
C GLY A 218 -30.33 14.71 -0.74
N ALA A 219 -30.17 13.39 -0.68
CA ALA A 219 -30.70 12.54 0.39
C ALA A 219 -30.08 11.15 0.19
N PRO A 220 -29.65 10.47 1.28
CA PRO A 220 -29.17 9.11 1.21
C PRO A 220 -30.33 8.24 0.73
N ARG A 221 -30.16 7.52 -0.37
CA ARG A 221 -31.18 6.58 -0.84
C ARG A 221 -30.74 5.17 -0.46
N CYS A 222 -31.44 4.57 0.48
CA CYS A 222 -31.31 3.16 0.80
C CYS A 222 -32.06 2.34 -0.26
N ARG A 223 -31.40 1.36 -0.87
CA ARG A 223 -32.01 0.36 -1.75
C ARG A 223 -31.81 -1.03 -1.14
N ARG A 224 -32.86 -1.84 -1.19
CA ARG A 224 -32.86 -3.24 -0.77
C ARG A 224 -32.30 -4.13 -1.88
#